data_AF-A0A7C2HR52-F1
#
_entry.id   AF-A0A7C2HR52-F1
#
_cell.length_a   1.000
_cell.length_b   1.000
_cell.length_c   1.000
_cell.angle_alpha   90.00
_cell.angle_beta   90.00
_cell.angle_gamma   90.00
#
_symmetry.space_group_name_H-M   'P 1'
#
loop_
_entity.id
_entity.type
_entity.pdbx_description
1 polymer ?
#
loop_
_entity_poly.entity_id
_entity_poly.type
_entity_poly.pdbx_seq_one_letter_code
_entity_poly.pdbx_strand_id
1 'polypeptide(L)'
;MDRRTFLRKAGLGSVAVASAPGVLGALAMPAWADDEDEHRFRFVTVSSAGTIDSVTHLLIMNGNGRFGGSGIEGFGTWAHVNGADPNPATNLLASGRWRTLSLVSFTSIGTYAEVLEAGVLEARIFLRRLRPTRGSFEGTLKVVCNIGPGGLSTGQAEGVTVTIDGAPVGPFAPLSPALGLTIFIPPIGD
;
A
#
# COMPACT_ATOMS: atom_id res chain seq x y z
N MET A 1 -48.32 36.84 23.89
CA MET A 1 -48.14 35.88 22.77
C MET A 1 -47.68 34.56 23.37
N ASP A 2 -48.53 33.54 23.32
CA ASP A 2 -48.43 32.33 24.15
C ASP A 2 -48.11 31.08 23.31
N ARG A 3 -47.27 30.22 23.87
CA ARG A 3 -46.41 29.18 23.26
C ARG A 3 -47.17 27.87 23.00
N ARG A 4 -48.46 27.94 22.68
CA ARG A 4 -49.36 26.77 22.69
C ARG A 4 -49.87 26.31 21.32
N THR A 5 -49.42 26.92 20.22
CA THR A 5 -49.92 26.58 18.87
C THR A 5 -48.91 25.82 18.01
N PHE A 6 -47.72 25.48 18.52
CA PHE A 6 -46.67 24.83 17.73
C PHE A 6 -46.58 23.29 17.90
N LEU A 7 -47.33 22.70 18.83
CA LEU A 7 -47.25 21.25 19.15
C LEU A 7 -48.49 20.45 18.71
N ARG A 8 -49.09 20.79 17.56
CA ARG A 8 -50.25 20.03 17.06
C ARG A 8 -50.28 19.88 15.55
N LYS A 9 -49.26 19.23 14.97
CA LYS A 9 -49.35 18.42 13.72
C LYS A 9 -47.97 17.90 13.31
N ALA A 10 -47.62 16.69 13.75
CA ALA A 10 -46.79 15.72 13.01
C ALA A 10 -46.66 14.43 13.83
N GLY A 11 -47.79 13.79 14.11
CA GLY A 11 -47.80 12.36 14.38
C GLY A 11 -48.16 11.66 13.08
N LEU A 12 -47.33 10.71 12.65
CA LEU A 12 -47.65 9.48 11.91
C LEU A 12 -46.33 8.91 11.34
N GLY A 13 -45.73 7.95 12.05
CA GLY A 13 -44.58 7.20 11.55
C GLY A 13 -43.67 6.70 12.65
N SER A 14 -44.04 5.60 13.29
CA SER A 14 -43.25 4.90 14.30
C SER A 14 -41.96 4.33 13.72
N VAL A 15 -40.80 4.80 14.19
CA VAL A 15 -39.68 3.93 14.58
C VAL A 15 -39.09 4.53 15.85
N ALA A 16 -39.21 3.82 16.96
CA ALA A 16 -38.45 4.13 18.16
C ALA A 16 -36.96 3.96 17.81
N VAL A 17 -36.24 5.06 17.61
CA VAL A 17 -34.77 5.04 17.63
C VAL A 17 -34.39 4.86 19.09
N ALA A 18 -34.31 3.60 19.50
CA ALA A 18 -33.61 3.22 20.71
C ALA A 18 -32.19 3.82 20.60
N SER A 19 -31.85 4.68 21.56
CA SER A 19 -30.50 5.10 21.83
C SER A 19 -29.66 3.87 22.14
N ALA A 20 -29.08 3.28 21.10
CA ALA A 20 -27.98 2.32 21.19
C ALA A 20 -26.71 3.06 20.80
N PRO A 21 -25.86 3.49 21.75
CA PRO A 21 -24.55 4.08 21.46
C PRO A 21 -23.60 3.14 20.70
N GLY A 22 -23.99 1.89 20.42
CA GLY A 22 -23.09 0.84 19.96
C GLY A 22 -23.17 0.46 18.48
N VAL A 23 -24.12 0.97 17.67
CA VAL A 23 -24.29 0.48 16.29
C VAL A 23 -23.58 1.33 15.23
N LEU A 24 -23.24 2.60 15.54
CA LEU A 24 -22.47 3.44 14.61
C LEU A 24 -20.96 3.13 14.60
N GLY A 25 -20.42 2.53 15.68
CA GLY A 25 -19.01 2.13 15.76
C GLY A 25 -18.65 0.88 14.95
N ALA A 26 -19.63 0.03 14.61
CA ALA A 26 -19.39 -1.24 13.90
C ALA A 26 -19.25 -1.10 12.37
N LEU A 27 -19.52 0.09 11.83
CA LEU A 27 -19.36 0.42 10.40
C LEU A 27 -18.27 1.46 10.15
N ALA A 28 -17.63 1.97 11.20
CA ALA A 28 -16.44 2.79 11.05
C ALA A 28 -15.30 1.88 10.60
N MET A 29 -14.86 2.04 9.34
CA MET A 29 -13.47 1.69 9.03
C MET A 29 -12.61 2.39 10.07
N PRO A 30 -11.64 1.72 10.72
CA PRO A 30 -10.73 2.40 11.62
C PRO A 30 -10.14 3.60 10.87
N ALA A 31 -10.49 4.80 11.31
CA ALA A 31 -9.65 5.94 11.01
C ALA A 31 -8.28 5.57 11.58
N TRP A 32 -7.21 5.72 10.78
CA TRP A 32 -5.86 5.51 11.28
C TRP A 32 -5.70 6.36 12.53
N ALA A 33 -5.65 5.73 13.69
CA ALA A 33 -5.18 6.40 14.89
C ALA A 33 -3.76 6.88 14.58
N ASP A 34 -3.46 8.10 15.00
CA ASP A 34 -2.11 8.65 14.91
C ASP A 34 -1.27 7.92 15.97
N ASP A 35 -0.97 6.65 15.71
CA ASP A 35 -0.09 5.87 16.57
C ASP A 35 1.32 6.46 16.39
N GLU A 36 1.70 7.29 17.36
CA GLU A 36 2.92 8.11 17.39
C GLU A 36 4.21 7.27 17.22
N ASP A 37 4.15 5.99 17.56
CA ASP A 37 5.29 5.04 17.53
C ASP A 37 5.43 4.23 16.23
N GLU A 38 4.66 4.52 15.17
CA GLU A 38 4.68 3.72 13.93
C GLU A 38 5.37 4.43 12.76
N HIS A 39 6.28 3.71 12.09
CA HIS A 39 6.81 4.12 10.79
C HIS A 39 5.70 4.01 9.74
N ARG A 40 5.74 4.87 8.72
CA ARG A 40 4.83 4.79 7.56
C ARG A 40 5.62 4.61 6.29
N PHE A 41 5.03 3.92 5.33
CA PHE A 41 5.59 3.80 3.99
C PHE A 41 4.56 4.16 2.93
N ARG A 42 5.04 4.72 1.82
CA ARG A 42 4.26 4.98 0.61
C ARG A 42 5.13 4.76 -0.61
N PHE A 43 4.57 4.21 -1.66
CA PHE A 43 5.29 4.09 -2.92
C PHE A 43 4.37 4.02 -4.13
N VAL A 44 4.91 4.44 -5.27
CA VAL A 44 4.40 4.16 -6.61
C VAL A 44 5.64 3.88 -7.46
N THR A 45 5.76 2.68 -8.02
CA THR A 45 6.99 2.23 -8.69
C THR A 45 6.70 1.37 -9.90
N VAL A 46 7.68 1.30 -10.80
CA VAL A 46 7.74 0.31 -11.88
C VAL A 46 9.00 -0.53 -11.69
N SER A 47 8.80 -1.84 -11.67
CA SER A 47 9.85 -2.86 -11.52
C SER A 47 9.80 -3.83 -12.71
N SER A 48 10.88 -4.58 -12.95
CA SER A 48 11.00 -5.46 -14.11
C SER A 48 11.54 -6.84 -13.72
N ALA A 49 11.01 -7.88 -14.35
CA ALA A 49 11.56 -9.23 -14.32
C ALA A 49 12.35 -9.55 -15.62
N GLY A 50 12.65 -8.54 -16.44
CA GLY A 50 13.32 -8.70 -17.73
C GLY A 50 12.38 -9.16 -18.85
N THR A 51 12.99 -9.55 -19.98
CA THR A 51 12.27 -10.10 -21.14
C THR A 51 12.38 -11.62 -21.16
N ILE A 52 11.25 -12.31 -21.15
CA ILE A 52 11.16 -13.78 -21.18
C ILE A 52 10.16 -14.13 -22.29
N ASP A 53 10.52 -15.03 -23.20
CA ASP A 53 9.67 -15.47 -24.31
C ASP A 53 9.00 -14.31 -25.10
N SER A 54 9.80 -13.27 -25.41
CA SER A 54 9.37 -12.05 -26.11
C SER A 54 8.42 -11.12 -25.32
N VAL A 55 8.16 -11.41 -24.04
CA VAL A 55 7.38 -10.55 -23.15
C VAL A 55 8.31 -9.79 -22.23
N THR A 56 8.27 -8.46 -22.28
CA THR A 56 9.00 -7.61 -21.31
C THR A 56 8.13 -7.45 -20.07
N HIS A 57 8.46 -8.14 -18.99
CA HIS A 57 7.62 -8.21 -17.80
C HIS A 57 7.84 -7.00 -16.88
N LEU A 58 6.93 -6.04 -16.93
CA LEU A 58 6.92 -4.88 -16.03
C LEU A 58 5.83 -5.02 -14.98
N LEU A 59 6.15 -4.70 -13.74
CA LEU A 59 5.22 -4.62 -12.62
C LEU A 59 5.09 -3.17 -12.17
N ILE A 60 3.92 -2.60 -12.37
CA ILE A 60 3.55 -1.29 -11.84
C ILE A 60 2.84 -1.54 -10.51
N MET A 61 3.34 -0.98 -9.42
CA MET A 61 2.80 -1.22 -8.09
C MET A 61 2.81 0.05 -7.26
N ASN A 62 1.72 0.27 -6.54
CA ASN A 62 1.64 1.30 -5.51
C ASN A 62 1.14 0.70 -4.21
N GLY A 63 1.39 1.42 -3.13
CA GLY A 63 0.66 1.25 -1.89
C GLY A 63 1.18 2.11 -0.78
N ASN A 64 0.56 1.94 0.36
CA ASN A 64 0.86 2.65 1.58
C ASN A 64 0.62 1.73 2.77
N GLY A 65 1.24 2.06 3.89
CA GLY A 65 1.05 1.32 5.12
C GLY A 65 1.83 1.90 6.29
N ARG A 66 1.79 1.16 7.40
CA ARG A 66 2.46 1.46 8.65
C ARG A 66 3.08 0.19 9.24
N PHE A 67 4.14 0.33 10.02
CA PHE A 67 4.77 -0.77 10.72
C PHE A 67 5.46 -0.29 12.01
N GLY A 68 5.54 -1.18 12.99
CA GLY A 68 6.09 -0.88 14.32
C GLY A 68 5.86 -2.05 15.28
N GLY A 69 5.79 -1.76 16.59
CA GLY A 69 5.61 -2.76 17.64
C GLY A 69 4.33 -3.62 17.51
N SER A 70 3.34 -3.17 16.74
CA SER A 70 2.08 -3.84 16.43
C SER A 70 2.16 -4.82 15.24
N GLY A 71 3.26 -4.79 14.48
CA GLY A 71 3.42 -5.56 13.24
C GLY A 71 3.45 -4.65 12.01
N ILE A 72 2.78 -5.07 10.93
CA ILE A 72 2.71 -4.31 9.68
C ILE A 72 1.31 -4.38 9.05
N GLU A 73 0.81 -3.22 8.66
CA GLU A 73 -0.42 -3.08 7.88
C GLU A 73 -0.12 -2.27 6.62
N GLY A 74 -0.34 -2.87 5.46
CA GLY A 74 -0.17 -2.20 4.19
C GLY A 74 -1.01 -2.81 3.09
N PHE A 75 -1.34 -2.01 2.10
CA PHE A 75 -2.14 -2.43 0.97
C PHE A 75 -1.89 -1.55 -0.26
N GLY A 76 -2.37 -2.01 -1.40
CA GLY A 76 -2.39 -1.20 -2.62
C GLY A 76 -2.83 -2.00 -3.83
N THR A 77 -2.41 -1.53 -5.01
CA THR A 77 -2.77 -2.14 -6.29
C THR A 77 -1.52 -2.43 -7.14
N TRP A 78 -1.68 -3.35 -8.08
CA TRP A 78 -0.62 -3.72 -9.00
C TRP A 78 -1.17 -4.04 -10.40
N ALA A 79 -0.32 -3.85 -11.41
CA ALA A 79 -0.53 -4.25 -12.78
C ALA A 79 0.75 -4.88 -13.35
N HIS A 80 0.65 -6.08 -13.90
CA HIS A 80 1.69 -6.75 -14.66
C HIS A 80 1.41 -6.52 -16.14
N VAL A 81 2.36 -5.90 -16.84
CA VAL A 81 2.20 -5.49 -18.24
C VAL A 81 3.35 -6.01 -19.09
N ASN A 82 3.07 -6.25 -20.36
CA ASN A 82 4.07 -6.47 -21.39
C ASN A 82 4.60 -5.12 -21.87
N GLY A 83 5.77 -4.71 -21.38
CA GLY A 83 6.43 -3.46 -21.78
C GLY A 83 6.90 -3.42 -23.23
N ALA A 84 6.90 -4.56 -23.95
CA ALA A 84 7.19 -4.59 -25.38
C ALA A 84 5.95 -4.23 -26.24
N ASP A 85 4.75 -4.32 -25.67
CA ASP A 85 3.50 -3.96 -26.35
C ASP A 85 3.11 -2.51 -25.99
N PRO A 86 3.17 -1.57 -26.96
CA PRO A 86 2.84 -0.18 -26.71
C PRO A 86 1.33 0.07 -26.56
N ASN A 87 0.47 -0.90 -26.88
CA ASN A 87 -0.98 -0.72 -26.86
C ASN A 87 -1.58 -1.00 -25.46
N PRO A 88 -2.12 0.01 -24.76
CA PRO A 88 -2.69 -0.17 -23.41
C PRO A 88 -3.89 -1.12 -23.35
N ALA A 89 -4.57 -1.36 -24.48
CA ALA A 89 -5.71 -2.26 -24.54
C ALA A 89 -5.29 -3.74 -24.50
N THR A 90 -4.04 -4.05 -24.89
CA THR A 90 -3.54 -5.43 -25.05
C THR A 90 -2.33 -5.74 -24.17
N ASN A 91 -1.60 -4.72 -23.71
CA ASN A 91 -0.38 -4.93 -22.94
C ASN A 91 -0.60 -5.38 -21.49
N LEU A 92 -1.83 -5.33 -20.97
CA LEU A 92 -2.14 -5.78 -19.61
C LEU A 92 -2.18 -7.31 -19.51
N LEU A 93 -1.21 -7.89 -18.82
CA LEU A 93 -1.14 -9.33 -18.58
C LEU A 93 -1.97 -9.75 -17.37
N ALA A 94 -1.90 -8.99 -16.27
CA ALA A 94 -2.67 -9.21 -15.06
C ALA A 94 -2.77 -7.95 -14.20
N SER A 95 -3.78 -7.86 -13.33
CA SER A 95 -3.86 -6.80 -12.34
C SER A 95 -4.59 -7.23 -11.08
N GLY A 96 -4.38 -6.49 -9.99
CA GLY A 96 -4.95 -6.87 -8.72
C GLY A 96 -4.72 -5.89 -7.58
N ARG A 97 -4.96 -6.41 -6.39
CA ARG A 97 -4.69 -5.77 -5.10
C ARG A 97 -3.65 -6.57 -4.35
N TRP A 98 -2.99 -5.94 -3.41
CA TRP A 98 -2.11 -6.63 -2.47
C TRP A 98 -2.34 -6.11 -1.06
N ARG A 99 -1.93 -6.90 -0.07
CA ARG A 99 -1.86 -6.51 1.34
C ARG A 99 -0.68 -7.19 2.03
N THR A 100 -0.21 -6.62 3.13
CA THR A 100 0.80 -7.27 3.98
C THR A 100 0.22 -8.46 4.73
N LEU A 101 1.10 -9.41 5.03
CA LEU A 101 0.85 -10.58 5.87
C LEU A 101 1.62 -10.47 7.18
N SER A 102 2.93 -10.21 7.09
CA SER A 102 3.82 -10.06 8.24
C SER A 102 5.05 -9.23 7.89
N LEU A 103 5.64 -8.61 8.91
CA LEU A 103 6.89 -7.88 8.81
C LEU A 103 8.03 -8.91 8.82
N VAL A 104 8.97 -8.81 7.87
CA VAL A 104 10.19 -9.62 7.88
C VAL A 104 11.29 -8.83 8.57
N SER A 105 11.55 -7.60 8.11
CA SER A 105 12.55 -6.72 8.71
C SER A 105 12.35 -5.28 8.25
N PHE A 106 12.82 -4.34 9.06
CA PHE A 106 13.09 -2.98 8.62
C PHE A 106 14.50 -2.58 9.06
N THR A 107 15.29 -2.02 8.14
CA THR A 107 16.61 -1.46 8.43
C THR A 107 16.60 0.03 8.10
N SER A 108 16.66 0.86 9.14
CA SER A 108 16.81 2.31 9.00
C SER A 108 18.26 2.68 8.70
N ILE A 109 18.46 3.61 7.78
CA ILE A 109 19.76 4.24 7.48
C ILE A 109 19.89 5.60 8.16
N GLY A 110 18.76 6.28 8.37
CA GLY A 110 18.70 7.58 9.02
C GLY A 110 17.52 8.41 8.54
N THR A 111 17.28 9.52 9.25
CA THR A 111 16.22 10.46 8.92
C THR A 111 16.80 11.71 8.26
N TYR A 112 16.00 12.34 7.40
CA TYR A 112 16.28 13.63 6.80
C TYR A 112 15.24 14.64 7.27
N ALA A 113 15.71 15.68 7.96
CA ALA A 113 14.88 16.71 8.59
C ALA A 113 13.78 16.13 9.49
N GLU A 114 14.01 14.96 10.10
CA GLU A 114 13.07 14.27 11.01
C GLU A 114 11.72 13.85 10.39
N VAL A 115 11.47 14.17 9.11
CA VAL A 115 10.17 13.93 8.43
C VAL A 115 10.22 12.87 7.35
N LEU A 116 11.42 12.46 6.93
CA LEU A 116 11.65 11.42 5.95
C LEU A 116 12.71 10.45 6.47
N GLU A 117 12.59 9.18 6.11
CA GLU A 117 13.51 8.14 6.54
C GLU A 117 14.04 7.35 5.33
N ALA A 118 15.36 7.17 5.28
CA ALA A 118 15.99 6.26 4.33
C ALA A 118 16.08 4.88 4.98
N GLY A 119 15.78 3.82 4.22
CA GLY A 119 15.72 2.49 4.80
C GLY A 119 15.34 1.40 3.81
N VAL A 120 15.28 0.18 4.34
CA VAL A 120 14.88 -1.02 3.62
C VAL A 120 13.84 -1.78 4.44
N LEU A 121 12.63 -1.88 3.89
CA LEU A 121 11.54 -2.67 4.44
C LEU A 121 11.42 -3.98 3.68
N GLU A 122 11.32 -5.11 4.38
CA GLU A 122 10.96 -6.40 3.82
C GLU A 122 9.72 -6.95 4.55
N ALA A 123 8.74 -7.41 3.78
CA ALA A 123 7.47 -7.91 4.29
C ALA A 123 6.94 -9.08 3.46
N ARG A 124 6.23 -10.00 4.11
CA ARG A 124 5.41 -10.99 3.41
C ARG A 124 4.12 -10.33 2.96
N ILE A 125 3.69 -10.64 1.74
CA ILE A 125 2.51 -10.05 1.12
C ILE A 125 1.60 -11.12 0.51
N PHE A 126 0.32 -10.78 0.46
CA PHE A 126 -0.70 -11.53 -0.27
C PHE A 126 -1.15 -10.70 -1.47
N LEU A 127 -1.09 -11.28 -2.66
CA LEU A 127 -1.56 -10.69 -3.90
C LEU A 127 -2.86 -11.34 -4.34
N ARG A 128 -3.90 -10.52 -4.54
CA ARG A 128 -5.16 -10.93 -5.12
C ARG A 128 -5.24 -10.46 -6.57
N ARG A 129 -5.17 -11.38 -7.52
CA ARG A 129 -5.40 -11.11 -8.94
C ARG A 129 -6.89 -10.95 -9.20
N LEU A 130 -7.25 -9.86 -9.89
CA LEU A 130 -8.60 -9.52 -10.30
C LEU A 130 -8.82 -9.77 -11.80
N ARG A 131 -7.76 -9.61 -12.62
CA ARG A 131 -7.75 -9.85 -14.07
C ARG A 131 -6.51 -10.65 -14.47
N PRO A 132 -6.57 -11.49 -15.53
CA PRO A 132 -7.75 -11.79 -16.34
C PRO A 132 -8.72 -12.75 -15.64
N THR A 133 -8.20 -13.63 -14.79
CA THR A 133 -8.97 -14.55 -13.94
C THR A 133 -8.62 -14.32 -12.48
N ARG A 134 -9.58 -14.55 -11.58
CA ARG A 134 -9.33 -14.42 -10.15
C ARG A 134 -8.27 -15.44 -9.70
N GLY A 135 -7.38 -15.00 -8.83
CA GLY A 135 -6.31 -15.82 -8.27
C GLY A 135 -5.72 -15.17 -7.03
N SER A 136 -4.98 -15.96 -6.25
CA SER A 136 -4.40 -15.55 -4.98
C SER A 136 -3.00 -16.13 -4.87
N PHE A 137 -2.04 -15.31 -4.48
CA PHE A 137 -0.63 -15.67 -4.39
C PHE A 137 -0.03 -15.05 -3.13
N GLU A 138 1.02 -15.67 -2.61
CA GLU A 138 1.86 -15.07 -1.58
C GLU A 138 3.23 -14.75 -2.15
N GLY A 139 3.96 -13.88 -1.46
CA GLY A 139 5.27 -13.43 -1.88
C GLY A 139 5.94 -12.53 -0.87
N THR A 140 7.07 -11.99 -1.27
CA THR A 140 7.84 -11.01 -0.50
C THR A 140 7.86 -9.67 -1.23
N LEU A 141 7.61 -8.60 -0.49
CA LEU A 141 7.77 -7.22 -0.88
C LEU A 141 9.00 -6.66 -0.20
N LYS A 142 9.92 -6.10 -0.99
CA LYS A 142 11.04 -5.31 -0.49
C LYS A 142 10.92 -3.88 -1.02
N VAL A 143 10.91 -2.91 -0.12
CA VAL A 143 10.83 -1.47 -0.43
C VAL A 143 12.14 -0.83 -0.01
N VAL A 144 12.82 -0.17 -0.94
CA VAL A 144 14.10 0.52 -0.73
C VAL A 144 13.89 2.00 -0.97
N CYS A 145 14.13 2.81 0.07
CA CYS A 145 14.05 4.27 0.02
C CYS A 145 15.42 4.89 0.32
N ASN A 146 15.95 5.59 -0.66
CA ASN A 146 17.14 6.44 -0.56
C ASN A 146 16.70 7.91 -0.55
N ILE A 147 17.40 8.75 0.21
CA ILE A 147 17.11 10.19 0.26
C ILE A 147 18.32 10.93 -0.31
N GLY A 148 18.31 11.10 -1.63
CA GLY A 148 19.40 11.76 -2.38
C GLY A 148 19.78 13.15 -1.84
N PRO A 149 18.82 14.08 -1.67
CA PRO A 149 19.11 15.40 -1.09
C PRO A 149 19.69 15.37 0.33
N GLY A 150 19.40 14.32 1.09
CA GLY A 150 19.95 14.11 2.43
C GLY A 150 21.27 13.33 2.45
N GLY A 151 21.78 12.91 1.29
CA GLY A 151 22.98 12.08 1.19
C GLY A 151 22.83 10.68 1.78
N LEU A 152 21.60 10.22 2.05
CA LEU A 152 21.32 8.93 2.67
C LEU A 152 21.10 7.87 1.61
N SER A 153 21.96 6.85 1.61
CA SER A 153 21.91 5.73 0.67
C SER A 153 21.90 4.41 1.40
N THR A 154 20.98 3.54 1.00
CA THR A 154 20.90 2.13 1.41
C THR A 154 21.93 1.25 0.72
N GLY A 155 22.65 1.78 -0.28
CA GLY A 155 23.50 1.01 -1.20
C GLY A 155 22.71 0.17 -2.22
N GLN A 156 21.39 0.26 -2.24
CA GLN A 156 20.49 -0.48 -3.15
C GLN A 156 19.70 0.48 -4.04
N ALA A 157 19.25 0.00 -5.20
CA ALA A 157 18.45 0.80 -6.13
C ALA A 157 17.12 1.21 -5.50
N GLU A 158 16.76 2.49 -5.64
CA GLU A 158 15.47 3.04 -5.23
C GLU A 158 14.33 2.27 -5.88
N GLY A 159 13.32 1.88 -5.09
CA GLY A 159 12.11 1.26 -5.62
C GLY A 159 11.67 0.02 -4.86
N VAL A 160 10.93 -0.84 -5.57
CA VAL A 160 10.32 -2.03 -5.01
C VAL A 160 10.82 -3.29 -5.70
N THR A 161 11.16 -4.31 -4.93
CA THR A 161 11.29 -5.69 -5.42
C THR A 161 10.11 -6.53 -4.99
N VAL A 162 9.52 -7.28 -5.92
CA VAL A 162 8.46 -8.27 -5.62
C VAL A 162 8.88 -9.64 -6.08
N THR A 163 8.85 -10.60 -5.16
CA THR A 163 9.02 -12.03 -5.44
C THR A 163 7.71 -12.72 -5.14
N ILE A 164 7.15 -13.45 -6.11
CA ILE A 164 5.92 -14.24 -5.93
C ILE A 164 6.33 -15.70 -5.79
N ASP A 165 5.84 -16.38 -4.75
CA ASP A 165 6.23 -17.75 -4.47
C ASP A 165 5.79 -18.70 -5.58
N GLY A 166 6.74 -19.47 -6.13
CA GLY A 166 6.48 -20.43 -7.21
C GLY A 166 6.09 -19.80 -8.55
N ALA A 167 6.22 -18.47 -8.71
CA ALA A 167 5.92 -17.83 -9.99
C ALA A 167 6.96 -18.19 -11.07
N PRO A 168 6.52 -18.35 -12.32
CA PRO A 168 7.42 -18.66 -13.44
C PRO A 168 8.27 -17.46 -13.87
N VAL A 169 7.93 -16.26 -13.38
CA VAL A 169 8.63 -15.00 -13.69
C VAL A 169 8.86 -14.22 -12.40
N GLY A 170 9.98 -13.51 -12.35
CA GLY A 170 10.43 -12.74 -11.19
C GLY A 170 11.81 -13.20 -10.70
N PRO A 171 12.38 -12.51 -9.68
CA PRO A 171 11.81 -11.36 -8.98
C PRO A 171 11.66 -10.13 -9.89
N PHE A 172 10.66 -9.30 -9.63
CA PHE A 172 10.52 -8.00 -10.28
C PHE A 172 11.39 -7.00 -9.50
N ALA A 173 12.52 -6.57 -10.05
CA ALA A 173 13.45 -5.66 -9.40
C ALA A 173 13.31 -4.22 -9.92
N PRO A 174 13.73 -3.19 -9.15
CA PRO A 174 13.69 -1.80 -9.60
C PRO A 174 14.41 -1.59 -10.93
N LEU A 175 13.88 -0.67 -11.74
CA LEU A 175 14.54 -0.22 -12.96
C LEU A 175 15.79 0.63 -12.64
N SER A 176 16.70 0.73 -13.61
CA SER A 176 17.84 1.65 -13.57
C SER A 176 17.86 2.49 -14.86
N PRO A 177 17.53 3.80 -14.79
CA PRO A 177 17.14 4.56 -13.61
C PRO A 177 15.78 4.11 -13.04
N ALA A 178 15.57 4.37 -11.74
CA ALA A 178 14.31 4.06 -11.08
C ALA A 178 13.16 4.85 -11.69
N LEU A 179 11.99 4.21 -11.83
CA LEU A 179 10.76 4.85 -12.26
C LEU A 179 9.73 4.78 -11.14
N GLY A 180 9.41 5.95 -10.58
CA GLY A 180 8.59 6.08 -9.39
C GLY A 180 9.38 6.51 -8.16
N LEU A 181 8.77 6.41 -6.99
CA LEU A 181 9.35 6.85 -5.71
C LEU A 181 8.84 5.97 -4.58
N THR A 182 9.70 5.72 -3.60
CA THR A 182 9.34 5.19 -2.29
C THR A 182 9.65 6.23 -1.22
N ILE A 183 8.86 6.20 -0.14
CA ILE A 183 8.97 7.14 0.97
C ILE A 183 8.76 6.35 2.25
N PHE A 184 9.69 6.43 3.20
CA PHE A 184 9.41 6.16 4.60
C PHE A 184 9.26 7.47 5.37
N ILE A 185 8.34 7.45 6.32
CA ILE A 185 8.12 8.52 7.30
C ILE A 185 8.41 7.86 8.65
N PRO A 186 9.33 8.42 9.45
CA PRO A 186 9.61 7.88 10.78
C PRO A 186 8.38 8.05 11.71
N PRO A 187 8.36 7.37 12.87
CA PRO A 187 7.39 7.63 13.92
C PRO A 187 7.37 9.12 14.29
N ILE A 188 6.20 9.62 14.67
CA ILE A 188 6.06 10.98 15.21
C ILE A 188 6.41 10.88 16.69
N GLY A 189 7.70 10.89 17.00
CA GLY A 189 8.16 11.08 18.39
C GLY A 189 8.04 12.54 18.81
N ASP A 190 7.81 12.77 20.11
CA ASP A 190 8.00 14.06 20.78
C ASP A 190 9.47 14.57 20.69
#